data_AF-Q48LE2-F1
#
_entry.id   AF-Q48LE2-F1
#
_cell.length_a   1.000
_cell.length_b   1.000
_cell.length_c   1.000
_cell.angle_alpha   90.00
_cell.angle_beta   90.00
_cell.angle_gamma   90.00
#
_symmetry.space_group_name_H-M   'P 1'
#
loop_
_entity.id
_entity.type
_entity.pdbx_description
1 polymer ?
#
loop_
_entity_poly.entity_id
_entity_poly.type
_entity_poly.pdbx_seq_one_letter_code
_entity_poly.pdbx_strand_id
1 'polypeptide(L)'
;MAASAAMSLTLILPAQAASEAAVVTPWGTISEPTSPPVCKQLQAHLTPRDGSLDSADGSALDSRPDQENIQNAINGCAAGQAVKLVKGDGDNSAFLSGPLQLKSGVTLWIDGGVTLFASRNPKDYDNGKGTCGVTTVANQDCWR
;
A
#
# COMPACT_ATOMS: atom_id res chain seq x y z
N MET A 1 51.84 2.82 -37.58
CA MET A 1 50.87 3.85 -37.14
C MET A 1 50.14 3.27 -35.94
N ALA A 2 50.48 3.68 -34.72
CA ALA A 2 49.90 3.15 -33.48
C ALA A 2 48.85 4.16 -32.98
N ALA A 3 47.60 3.71 -32.81
CA ALA A 3 46.53 4.53 -32.26
C ALA A 3 46.33 4.14 -30.79
N SER A 4 46.67 5.07 -29.89
CA SER A 4 46.37 4.96 -28.45
C SER A 4 44.90 5.31 -28.21
N ALA A 5 44.14 4.37 -27.64
CA ALA A 5 42.79 4.63 -27.13
C ALA A 5 42.88 5.00 -25.65
N ALA A 6 42.48 6.24 -25.30
CA ALA A 6 42.33 6.66 -23.92
C ALA A 6 40.92 6.25 -23.42
N MET A 7 40.86 5.34 -22.46
CA MET A 7 39.64 4.96 -21.75
C MET A 7 39.44 5.92 -20.57
N SER A 8 38.47 6.84 -20.69
CA SER A 8 38.03 7.70 -19.59
C SER A 8 37.06 6.92 -18.70
N LEU A 9 37.44 6.71 -17.43
CA LEU A 9 36.61 6.07 -16.42
C LEU A 9 35.83 7.13 -15.64
N THR A 10 34.55 7.31 -15.95
CA THR A 10 33.65 8.22 -15.23
C THR A 10 33.15 7.56 -13.94
N LEU A 11 33.57 8.09 -12.79
CA LEU A 11 33.06 7.70 -11.47
C LEU A 11 31.67 8.32 -11.27
N ILE A 12 30.63 7.48 -11.25
CA ILE A 12 29.26 7.89 -10.87
C ILE A 12 29.18 7.78 -9.34
N LEU A 13 29.13 8.93 -8.65
CA LEU A 13 28.85 8.99 -7.22
C LEU A 13 27.36 8.72 -6.96
N PRO A 14 26.99 7.89 -5.96
CA PRO A 14 25.60 7.73 -5.57
C PRO A 14 25.08 9.04 -4.97
N ALA A 15 23.98 9.56 -5.53
CA ALA A 15 23.26 10.69 -4.96
C ALA A 15 22.64 10.25 -3.62
N GLN A 16 23.19 10.74 -2.52
CA GLN A 16 22.58 10.58 -1.21
C GLN A 16 21.39 11.54 -1.13
N ALA A 17 20.18 11.02 -0.92
CA ALA A 17 19.03 11.85 -0.59
C ALA A 17 19.36 12.60 0.70
N ALA A 18 19.46 13.93 0.62
CA ALA A 18 19.67 14.76 1.80
C ALA A 18 18.38 14.74 2.62
N SER A 19 18.45 14.31 3.89
CA SER A 19 17.32 14.40 4.81
C SER A 19 16.92 15.87 4.94
N GLU A 20 15.65 16.17 4.80
CA GLU A 20 15.17 17.54 4.94
C GLU A 20 15.38 18.03 6.39
N ALA A 21 15.74 19.30 6.55
CA ALA A 21 16.05 19.85 7.87
C ALA A 21 14.81 19.76 8.78
N ALA A 22 15.02 19.32 10.02
CA ALA A 22 13.93 19.15 10.97
C ALA A 22 13.19 20.47 11.23
N VAL A 23 11.87 20.42 11.22
CA VAL A 23 11.00 21.58 11.48
C VAL A 23 10.75 21.69 12.98
N VAL A 24 11.16 22.80 13.58
CA VAL A 24 10.92 23.07 15.01
C VAL A 24 9.54 23.68 15.18
N THR A 25 8.68 23.01 15.94
CA THR A 25 7.33 23.45 16.28
C THR A 25 7.18 23.64 17.79
N PRO A 26 6.16 24.37 18.28
CA PRO A 26 5.90 24.51 19.72
C PRO A 26 5.67 23.18 20.46
N TRP A 27 5.31 22.11 19.73
CA TRP A 27 5.06 20.78 20.29
C TRP A 27 6.19 19.79 20.06
N GLY A 28 7.32 20.25 19.51
CA GLY A 28 8.53 19.44 19.33
C GLY A 28 9.19 19.63 17.95
N THR A 29 10.28 18.91 17.78
CA THR A 29 11.05 18.88 16.52
C THR A 29 10.54 17.74 15.64
N ILE A 30 10.05 18.07 14.45
CA ILE A 30 9.58 17.11 13.45
C ILE A 30 10.71 16.85 12.46
N SER A 31 11.21 15.62 12.44
CA SER A 31 12.17 15.16 11.44
C SER A 31 11.48 14.25 10.43
N GLU A 32 12.08 14.11 9.26
CA GLU A 32 11.62 13.16 8.26
C GLU A 32 11.54 11.74 8.87
N PRO A 33 10.41 11.02 8.73
CA PRO A 33 10.29 9.67 9.25
C PRO A 33 11.22 8.70 8.55
N THR A 34 12.03 7.97 9.32
CA THR A 34 12.79 6.83 8.78
C THR A 34 11.85 5.72 8.31
N SER A 35 12.16 5.10 7.18
CA SER A 35 11.40 3.95 6.69
C SER A 35 11.54 2.76 7.65
N PRO A 36 10.44 2.10 8.04
CA PRO A 36 10.48 0.92 8.90
C PRO A 36 11.04 -0.30 8.16
N PRO A 37 11.69 -1.25 8.87
CA PRO A 37 12.05 -2.55 8.29
C PRO A 37 10.81 -3.32 7.83
N VAL A 38 10.89 -3.94 6.65
CA VAL A 38 9.81 -4.75 6.08
C VAL A 38 9.82 -6.14 6.73
N CYS A 39 8.71 -6.53 7.35
CA CYS A 39 8.50 -7.87 7.92
C CYS A 39 7.86 -8.83 6.92
N LYS A 40 7.02 -8.32 6.02
CA LYS A 40 6.35 -9.12 5.00
C LYS A 40 6.20 -8.32 3.72
N GLN A 41 6.50 -8.95 2.59
CA GLN A 41 6.21 -8.41 1.27
C GLN A 41 5.09 -9.24 0.63
N LEU A 42 4.04 -8.57 0.16
CA LEU A 42 2.92 -9.17 -0.57
C LEU A 42 2.97 -8.67 -2.02
N GLN A 43 2.85 -9.60 -2.97
CA GLN A 43 2.85 -9.29 -4.40
C GLN A 43 1.42 -9.12 -4.91
N ALA A 44 1.21 -8.09 -5.72
CA ALA A 44 -0.04 -7.86 -6.41
C ALA A 44 -0.34 -9.00 -7.38
N HIS A 45 -1.62 -9.35 -7.54
CA HIS A 45 -2.06 -10.37 -8.48
C HIS A 45 -3.16 -9.84 -9.44
N LEU A 46 -3.59 -8.59 -9.26
CA LEU A 46 -4.58 -7.94 -10.10
C LEU A 46 -3.91 -6.90 -10.99
N THR A 47 -4.43 -6.78 -12.21
CA THR A 47 -3.95 -5.84 -13.21
C THR A 47 -4.99 -4.71 -13.39
N PRO A 48 -4.71 -3.47 -12.96
CA PRO A 48 -5.62 -2.36 -13.23
C PRO A 48 -5.62 -1.98 -14.71
N ARG A 49 -6.74 -1.41 -15.17
CA ARG A 49 -6.93 -0.84 -16.51
C ARG A 49 -7.48 0.56 -16.35
N ASP A 50 -6.82 1.54 -16.95
CA ASP A 50 -7.21 2.96 -16.90
C ASP A 50 -7.43 3.49 -15.46
N GLY A 51 -6.60 3.01 -14.52
CA GLY A 51 -6.70 3.39 -13.10
C GLY A 51 -7.84 2.73 -12.34
N SER A 52 -8.52 1.74 -12.92
CA SER A 52 -9.67 1.03 -12.35
C SER A 52 -9.44 -0.49 -12.29
N LEU A 53 -10.20 -1.14 -11.42
CA LEU A 53 -10.33 -2.60 -11.32
C LEU A 53 -11.74 -3.07 -11.71
N ASP A 54 -12.48 -2.31 -12.53
CA ASP A 54 -13.89 -2.57 -12.86
C ASP A 54 -14.20 -4.03 -13.28
N SER A 55 -13.26 -4.68 -13.98
CA SER A 55 -13.39 -6.07 -14.41
C SER A 55 -13.24 -7.11 -13.29
N ALA A 56 -12.56 -6.76 -12.19
CA ALA A 56 -12.27 -7.62 -11.06
C ALA A 56 -13.15 -7.32 -9.83
N ASP A 57 -13.47 -6.05 -9.57
CA ASP A 57 -14.21 -5.63 -8.36
C ASP A 57 -15.74 -5.54 -8.54
N GLY A 58 -16.25 -5.87 -9.75
CA GLY A 58 -17.68 -5.96 -10.04
C GLY A 58 -18.33 -7.27 -9.54
N SER A 59 -17.54 -8.26 -9.13
CA SER A 59 -18.04 -9.53 -8.59
C SER A 59 -18.38 -9.40 -7.11
N ALA A 60 -19.66 -9.50 -6.76
CA ALA A 60 -20.09 -9.50 -5.35
C ALA A 60 -19.61 -10.75 -4.56
N LEU A 61 -19.21 -11.83 -5.24
CA LEU A 61 -18.74 -13.06 -4.61
C LEU A 61 -17.24 -13.03 -4.29
N ASP A 62 -16.49 -12.15 -4.96
CA ASP A 62 -15.04 -12.02 -4.80
C ASP A 62 -14.62 -10.55 -4.75
N SER A 63 -15.33 -9.77 -3.93
CA SER A 63 -15.17 -8.32 -3.87
C SER A 63 -13.97 -7.86 -3.01
N ARG A 64 -13.20 -8.80 -2.45
CA ARG A 64 -12.14 -8.55 -1.44
C ARG A 64 -11.03 -9.63 -1.39
N PRO A 65 -10.55 -10.17 -2.54
CA PRO A 65 -9.67 -11.35 -2.57
C PRO A 65 -8.39 -11.19 -1.75
N ASP A 66 -7.88 -9.97 -1.58
CA ASP A 66 -6.64 -9.71 -0.85
C ASP A 66 -6.81 -9.48 0.65
N GLN A 67 -8.04 -9.24 1.13
CA GLN A 67 -8.26 -8.71 2.48
C GLN A 67 -7.67 -9.62 3.56
N GLU A 68 -7.95 -10.93 3.49
CA GLU A 68 -7.48 -11.88 4.50
C GLU A 68 -5.95 -11.97 4.50
N ASN A 69 -5.32 -12.03 3.33
CA ASN A 69 -3.87 -12.11 3.19
C ASN A 69 -3.18 -10.86 3.75
N ILE A 70 -3.68 -9.67 3.42
CA ILE A 70 -3.15 -8.41 3.94
C ILE A 70 -3.36 -8.33 5.46
N GLN A 71 -4.54 -8.68 5.95
CA GLN A 71 -4.84 -8.62 7.38
C GLN A 71 -3.96 -9.59 8.18
N ASN A 72 -3.74 -10.81 7.66
CA ASN A 72 -2.86 -11.79 8.29
C ASN A 72 -1.41 -11.30 8.33
N ALA A 73 -0.93 -10.65 7.27
CA ALA A 73 0.40 -10.04 7.26
C ALA A 73 0.52 -8.93 8.32
N ILE A 74 -0.49 -8.05 8.42
CA ILE A 74 -0.51 -6.97 9.43
C ILE A 74 -0.48 -7.56 10.85
N ASN A 75 -1.30 -8.58 11.11
CA ASN A 75 -1.38 -9.24 12.41
C ASN A 75 -0.06 -9.92 12.80
N GLY A 76 0.64 -10.50 11.82
CA GLY A 76 1.90 -11.21 11.99
C GLY A 76 3.11 -10.31 12.23
N CYS A 77 3.07 -9.05 11.81
CA CYS A 77 4.19 -8.12 11.98
C CYS A 77 4.31 -7.57 13.41
N ALA A 78 5.55 -7.39 13.88
CA ALA A 78 5.82 -6.77 15.17
C ALA A 78 5.76 -5.23 15.07
N ALA A 79 5.57 -4.57 16.22
CA ALA A 79 5.61 -3.11 16.28
C ALA A 79 6.97 -2.58 15.78
N GLY A 80 6.95 -1.46 15.05
CA GLY A 80 8.10 -0.88 14.36
C GLY A 80 8.40 -1.50 12.99
N GLN A 81 7.63 -2.51 12.53
CA GLN A 81 7.84 -3.15 11.23
C GLN A 81 6.73 -2.79 10.22
N ALA A 82 6.96 -3.12 8.95
CA ALA A 82 6.03 -2.86 7.87
C ALA A 82 5.65 -4.08 7.01
N VAL A 83 4.36 -4.17 6.70
CA VAL A 83 3.87 -4.98 5.57
C VAL A 83 4.00 -4.14 4.32
N LYS A 84 4.74 -4.62 3.31
CA LYS A 84 4.96 -3.92 2.05
C LYS A 84 4.16 -4.58 0.93
N LEU A 85 3.27 -3.82 0.29
CA LEU A 85 2.55 -4.20 -0.92
C LEU A 85 3.38 -3.79 -2.13
N VAL A 86 3.75 -4.76 -2.97
CA VAL A 86 4.60 -4.54 -4.16
C VAL A 86 3.90 -5.02 -5.44
N LYS A 87 4.45 -4.61 -6.59
CA LYS A 87 4.05 -5.21 -7.87
C LYS A 87 4.35 -6.71 -7.88
N GLY A 88 3.51 -7.47 -8.58
CA GLY A 88 3.75 -8.88 -8.87
C GLY A 88 4.30 -9.09 -10.27
N ASP A 89 4.06 -10.27 -10.81
CA ASP A 89 4.49 -10.62 -12.17
C ASP A 89 3.75 -9.81 -13.24
N GLY A 90 4.45 -9.53 -14.35
CA GLY A 90 3.89 -8.79 -15.48
C GLY A 90 3.39 -7.41 -15.10
N ASP A 91 2.14 -7.11 -15.47
CA ASP A 91 1.50 -5.82 -15.20
C ASP A 91 0.78 -5.77 -13.84
N ASN A 92 0.90 -6.82 -13.01
CA ASN A 92 0.17 -6.88 -11.75
C ASN A 92 0.66 -5.84 -10.76
N SER A 93 -0.24 -4.92 -10.41
CA SER A 93 0.10 -3.78 -9.56
C SER A 93 -1.03 -3.37 -8.62
N ALA A 94 -2.10 -4.18 -8.53
CA ALA A 94 -3.25 -3.87 -7.71
C ALA A 94 -3.58 -4.97 -6.69
N PHE A 95 -4.15 -4.52 -5.57
CA PHE A 95 -4.78 -5.32 -4.54
C PHE A 95 -6.23 -4.86 -4.38
N LEU A 96 -7.14 -5.77 -4.05
CA LEU A 96 -8.56 -5.46 -3.77
C LEU A 96 -8.95 -5.98 -2.39
N SER A 97 -9.34 -5.06 -1.50
CA SER A 97 -9.64 -5.37 -0.10
C SER A 97 -10.91 -4.70 0.39
N GLY A 98 -11.62 -5.36 1.30
CA GLY A 98 -12.54 -4.70 2.22
C GLY A 98 -11.78 -3.98 3.35
N PRO A 99 -12.43 -3.75 4.51
CA PRO A 99 -11.80 -3.09 5.66
C PRO A 99 -10.52 -3.78 6.13
N LEU A 100 -9.52 -2.98 6.49
CA LEU A 100 -8.28 -3.43 7.11
C LEU A 100 -8.11 -2.75 8.47
N GLN A 101 -7.69 -3.51 9.46
CA GLN A 101 -7.33 -3.00 10.79
C GLN A 101 -5.82 -3.01 10.95
N LEU A 102 -5.23 -1.82 11.13
CA LEU A 102 -3.82 -1.71 11.44
C LEU A 102 -3.55 -2.15 12.89
N LYS A 103 -2.63 -3.09 13.06
CA LYS A 103 -2.09 -3.46 14.37
C LYS A 103 -1.24 -2.30 14.90
N SER A 104 -1.36 -2.00 16.20
CA SER A 104 -0.60 -0.91 16.83
C SER A 104 0.91 -1.04 16.57
N GLY A 105 1.51 0.04 16.08
CA GLY A 105 2.93 0.10 15.74
C GLY A 105 3.32 -0.58 14.43
N VAL A 106 2.38 -1.16 13.66
CA VAL A 106 2.67 -1.75 12.35
C VAL A 106 2.33 -0.77 11.23
N THR A 107 3.22 -0.63 10.27
CA THR A 107 3.01 0.19 9.07
C THR A 107 2.51 -0.67 7.91
N LEU A 108 1.50 -0.20 7.17
CA LEU A 108 1.17 -0.70 5.84
C LEU A 108 1.83 0.20 4.80
N TRP A 109 2.78 -0.35 4.04
CA TRP A 109 3.57 0.35 3.03
C TRP A 109 3.07 -0.05 1.64
N ILE A 110 2.55 0.92 0.87
CA ILE A 110 2.20 0.74 -0.55
C ILE A 110 3.36 1.23 -1.42
N ASP A 111 3.98 0.32 -2.18
CA ASP A 111 5.16 0.66 -2.98
C ASP A 111 4.82 1.50 -4.23
N GLY A 112 5.84 2.10 -4.83
CA GLY A 112 5.68 2.93 -6.03
C GLY A 112 4.92 2.20 -7.15
N GLY A 113 3.85 2.81 -7.64
CA GLY A 113 2.99 2.28 -8.70
C GLY A 113 2.20 1.03 -8.32
N VAL A 114 1.98 0.80 -7.02
CA VAL A 114 1.00 -0.17 -6.51
C VAL A 114 -0.26 0.58 -6.09
N THR A 115 -1.43 -0.05 -6.27
CA THR A 115 -2.70 0.50 -5.82
C THR A 115 -3.43 -0.51 -4.93
N LEU A 116 -3.87 -0.06 -3.76
CA LEU A 116 -4.81 -0.80 -2.93
C LEU A 116 -6.21 -0.24 -3.18
N PHE A 117 -7.02 -1.00 -3.92
CA PHE A 117 -8.41 -0.66 -4.18
C PHE A 117 -9.30 -1.13 -3.03
N ALA A 118 -10.30 -0.31 -2.74
CA ALA A 118 -11.37 -0.64 -1.82
C ALA A 118 -12.46 -1.43 -2.57
N SER A 119 -13.01 -2.46 -1.92
CA SER A 119 -14.21 -3.14 -2.38
C SER A 119 -15.33 -2.15 -2.67
N ARG A 120 -16.08 -2.38 -3.76
CA ARG A 120 -17.30 -1.62 -4.09
C ARG A 120 -18.56 -2.25 -3.51
N ASN A 121 -18.45 -3.41 -2.85
CA ASN A 121 -19.58 -4.08 -2.24
C ASN A 121 -19.81 -3.50 -0.83
N PRO A 122 -20.91 -2.76 -0.59
CA PRO A 122 -21.14 -2.14 0.72
C PRO A 122 -21.31 -3.17 1.86
N LYS A 123 -21.69 -4.42 1.54
CA LYS A 123 -21.74 -5.51 2.53
C LYS A 123 -20.37 -5.83 3.12
N ASP A 124 -19.28 -5.48 2.42
CA ASP A 124 -17.92 -5.68 2.91
C ASP A 124 -17.55 -4.74 4.05
N TYR A 125 -18.29 -3.64 4.17
CA TYR A 125 -18.12 -2.61 5.17
C TYR A 125 -19.27 -2.61 6.17
N ASP A 126 -20.24 -3.52 6.09
CA ASP A 126 -21.38 -3.53 6.98
C ASP A 126 -21.02 -4.08 8.36
N ASN A 127 -21.51 -3.46 9.43
CA ASN A 127 -21.26 -3.89 10.80
C ASN A 127 -22.21 -5.02 11.29
N GLY A 128 -23.00 -5.62 10.39
CA GLY A 128 -23.96 -6.69 10.67
C GLY A 128 -25.42 -6.23 10.70
N LYS A 129 -25.71 -4.95 10.51
CA LYS A 129 -27.07 -4.39 10.52
C LYS A 129 -27.71 -4.28 9.13
N GLY A 130 -26.95 -4.48 8.07
CA GLY A 130 -27.44 -4.48 6.68
C GLY A 130 -27.82 -3.09 6.16
N THR A 131 -27.26 -2.04 6.76
CA THR A 131 -27.58 -0.63 6.48
C THR A 131 -26.39 0.13 5.92
N CYS A 132 -25.25 -0.53 5.67
CA CYS A 132 -24.16 0.11 4.94
C CYS A 132 -24.52 0.25 3.45
N GLY A 133 -24.36 1.47 2.90
CA GLY A 133 -24.62 1.75 1.48
C GLY A 133 -26.10 1.87 1.10
N VAL A 134 -27.02 2.04 2.06
CA VAL A 134 -28.45 2.31 1.78
C VAL A 134 -28.78 3.78 1.98
N THR A 135 -29.69 4.33 1.17
CA THR A 135 -30.01 5.77 1.16
C THR A 135 -31.10 6.18 2.16
N THR A 136 -31.70 5.22 2.90
CA THR A 136 -32.96 5.43 3.63
C THR A 136 -32.84 5.52 5.15
N VAL A 137 -31.72 5.09 5.72
CA VAL A 137 -31.36 5.33 7.13
C VAL A 137 -30.00 6.02 7.14
N ALA A 138 -29.73 6.89 8.11
CA ALA A 138 -28.42 7.54 8.20
C ALA A 138 -27.33 6.46 8.11
N ASN A 139 -26.40 6.58 7.15
CA ASN A 139 -25.26 5.69 6.87
C ASN A 139 -24.31 5.59 8.09
N GLN A 140 -24.81 5.16 9.25
CA GLN A 140 -24.10 5.19 10.53
C GLN A 140 -23.54 3.82 10.92
N ASP A 141 -23.86 2.79 10.14
CA ASP A 141 -23.59 1.39 10.45
C ASP A 141 -22.57 0.74 9.49
N CYS A 142 -21.86 1.55 8.71
CA CYS A 142 -20.64 1.08 8.06
C CYS A 142 -19.50 0.99 9.08
N TRP A 143 -18.51 0.16 8.78
CA TRP A 143 -17.24 0.01 9.48
C TRP A 143 -16.66 1.39 9.83
N ARG A 144 -16.25 1.57 11.10
CA ARG A 144 -15.58 2.77 11.62
C ARG A 144 -14.11 2.54 11.84
#